data_AF-A0AAD9XHD0-F1
#
_entry.id   AF-A0AAD9XHD0-F1
#
_cell.length_a   1.000
_cell.length_b   1.000
_cell.length_c   1.000
_cell.angle_alpha   90.00
_cell.angle_beta   90.00
_cell.angle_gamma   90.00
#
_symmetry.space_group_name_H-M   'P 1'
#
loop_
_entity.id
_entity.type
_entity.pdbx_description
1 polymer ?
#
loop_
_entity_poly.entity_id
_entity_poly.type
_entity_poly.pdbx_seq_one_letter_code
_entity_poly.pdbx_strand_id
1 'polypeptide(L)'
;MEELRNLHQNTYDYVIDVGPYKWSRVHCPERRYRVMTTNAAECISSCLKFARQLPMLTLTEFIRNMLQRWFHDRYRAVQTMRHQLTDAAHLVLLKCMEKCGYLNVNPVDWNIC
;
A
#
# COMPACT_ATOMS: atom_id res chain seq x y z
N MET A 1 -11.05 -16.09 23.05
CA MET A 1 -12.10 -16.91 22.41
C MET A 1 -13.26 -17.16 23.36
N GLU A 2 -13.00 -17.52 24.62
CA GLU A 2 -14.04 -17.69 25.65
C GLU A 2 -14.91 -16.45 25.88
N GLU A 3 -14.32 -15.25 25.89
CA GLU A 3 -15.06 -13.99 26.04
C GLU A 3 -16.02 -13.72 24.87
N LEU A 4 -15.61 -14.07 23.65
CA LEU A 4 -16.42 -13.89 22.43
C LEU A 4 -17.60 -14.87 22.41
N ARG A 5 -17.38 -16.09 22.93
CA ARG A 5 -18.44 -17.08 23.16
C ARG A 5 -19.49 -16.56 24.12
N ASN A 6 -19.05 -15.94 25.22
CA ASN A 6 -19.94 -15.40 26.25
C ASN A 6 -20.72 -14.16 25.80
N LEU A 7 -20.16 -13.36 24.89
CA LEU A 7 -20.81 -12.16 24.33
C LEU A 7 -21.82 -12.52 23.23
N HIS A 8 -21.41 -13.32 22.24
CA HIS A 8 -22.22 -13.67 21.08
C HIS A 8 -21.89 -15.08 20.56
N GLN A 9 -22.67 -16.06 21.01
CA GLN A 9 -22.51 -17.47 20.62
C GLN A 9 -22.53 -17.69 19.10
N ASN A 10 -23.50 -17.08 18.39
CA ASN A 10 -23.60 -17.25 16.93
C ASN A 10 -22.36 -16.74 16.18
N THR A 11 -21.78 -15.63 16.66
CA THR A 11 -20.55 -15.07 16.10
C THR A 11 -19.38 -15.98 16.39
N TYR A 12 -19.31 -16.55 17.59
CA TYR A 12 -18.29 -17.51 17.97
C TYR A 12 -18.34 -18.76 17.09
N ASP A 13 -19.53 -19.36 16.91
CA ASP A 13 -19.71 -20.57 16.10
C ASP A 13 -19.29 -20.32 14.65
N TYR A 14 -19.68 -19.18 14.08
CA TYR A 14 -19.24 -18.75 12.75
C TYR A 14 -17.72 -18.57 12.65
N VAL A 15 -17.08 -17.90 13.61
CA VAL A 15 -15.63 -17.65 13.60
C VAL A 15 -14.83 -18.95 13.72
N ILE A 16 -15.36 -19.92 14.46
CA ILE A 16 -14.78 -21.27 14.56
C ILE A 16 -14.95 -22.03 13.25
N ASP A 17 -16.14 -22.03 12.65
CA ASP A 17 -16.43 -22.70 11.37
C ASP A 17 -15.57 -22.14 10.21
N VAL A 18 -15.39 -20.82 10.17
CA VAL A 18 -14.53 -20.13 9.20
C VAL A 18 -13.07 -20.59 9.30
N GLY A 19 -12.63 -20.97 10.50
CA GLY A 19 -11.30 -21.50 10.80
C GLY A 19 -10.26 -20.41 11.11
N PRO A 20 -9.42 -20.60 12.15
CA PRO A 20 -8.48 -19.57 12.63
C PRO A 20 -7.42 -19.15 11.62
N TYR A 21 -7.07 -20.01 10.66
CA TYR A 21 -6.14 -19.69 9.59
C TYR A 21 -6.63 -18.57 8.66
N LYS A 22 -7.94 -18.28 8.61
CA LYS A 22 -8.50 -17.21 7.77
C LYS A 22 -8.45 -15.83 8.43
N TRP A 23 -8.42 -15.75 9.76
CA TRP A 23 -8.52 -14.49 10.51
C TRP A 23 -7.35 -14.23 11.47
N SER A 24 -6.66 -15.26 11.96
CA SER A 24 -5.47 -15.12 12.80
C SER A 24 -4.19 -15.30 11.98
N ARG A 25 -3.30 -14.30 12.05
CA ARG A 25 -1.99 -14.33 11.38
C ARG A 25 -1.09 -15.46 11.90
N VAL A 26 -1.21 -15.81 13.18
CA VAL A 26 -0.40 -16.86 13.84
C VAL A 26 -0.76 -18.24 13.30
N HIS A 27 -1.99 -18.44 12.85
CA HIS A 27 -2.49 -19.72 12.34
C HIS A 27 -2.55 -19.79 10.80
N CYS A 28 -2.12 -18.75 10.09
CA CYS A 28 -2.10 -18.74 8.64
C CYS A 28 -0.86 -19.49 8.12
N PRO A 29 -1.01 -20.59 7.36
CA PRO A 29 0.13 -21.38 6.85
C PRO A 29 0.97 -20.60 5.83
N GLU A 30 0.36 -19.65 5.13
CA GLU A 30 1.06 -18.75 4.22
C GLU A 30 1.45 -17.44 4.92
N ARG A 31 2.64 -16.92 4.61
CA ARG A 31 3.02 -15.55 5.02
C ARG A 31 2.16 -14.53 4.26
N ARG A 32 1.00 -14.17 4.83
CA ARG A 32 0.17 -13.05 4.37
C ARG A 32 0.90 -11.72 4.59
N TYR A 33 1.81 -11.38 3.67
CA TYR A 33 2.36 -10.02 3.53
C TYR A 33 1.50 -9.13 2.67
N ARG A 34 0.53 -9.70 1.95
CA ARG A 34 -0.46 -8.91 1.22
C ARG A 34 -1.56 -8.55 2.20
N VAL A 35 -1.33 -7.48 2.96
CA VAL A 35 -2.45 -6.74 3.52
C VAL A 35 -3.25 -6.32 2.30
N MET A 36 -4.39 -6.97 2.03
CA MET A 36 -5.40 -6.39 1.14
C MET A 36 -5.96 -5.19 1.90
N THR A 37 -5.21 -4.09 1.85
CA THR A 37 -5.64 -2.81 2.35
C THR A 37 -6.66 -2.28 1.35
N THR A 38 -7.94 -2.50 1.61
CA THR A 38 -8.98 -1.57 1.15
C THR A 38 -8.53 -0.12 1.41
N ASN A 39 -7.75 0.11 2.47
CA ASN A 39 -7.08 1.37 2.79
C ASN A 39 -6.27 1.99 1.62
N ALA A 40 -5.63 1.25 0.72
CA ALA A 40 -4.89 1.88 -0.38
C ALA A 40 -5.86 2.50 -1.42
N ALA A 41 -6.87 1.74 -1.84
CA ALA A 41 -7.89 2.20 -2.76
C ALA A 41 -8.81 3.27 -2.12
N GLU A 42 -9.09 3.16 -0.83
CA GLU A 42 -9.84 4.13 -0.03
C GLU A 42 -9.04 5.42 0.18
N CYS A 43 -7.74 5.34 0.52
CA CYS A 43 -6.86 6.51 0.61
C CYS A 43 -6.79 7.22 -0.74
N ILE A 44 -6.55 6.49 -1.83
CA ILE A 44 -6.54 7.08 -3.18
C ILE A 44 -7.91 7.70 -3.49
N SER A 45 -9.00 7.02 -3.16
CA SER A 45 -10.36 7.57 -3.33
C SER A 45 -10.60 8.84 -2.52
N SER A 46 -10.07 8.91 -1.30
CA SER A 46 -10.17 10.07 -0.42
C SER A 46 -9.35 11.24 -0.94
N CYS A 47 -8.10 11.01 -1.35
CA CYS A 47 -7.24 12.02 -1.97
C CYS A 47 -7.85 12.57 -3.26
N LEU A 48 -8.56 11.74 -4.03
CA LEU A 48 -9.21 12.12 -5.28
C LEU A 48 -10.64 12.63 -5.11
N LYS A 49 -11.18 12.69 -3.89
CA LYS A 49 -12.59 13.03 -3.65
C LYS A 49 -12.97 14.39 -4.24
N PHE A 50 -12.08 15.38 -4.12
CA PHE A 50 -12.27 16.72 -4.70
C PHE A 50 -11.92 16.76 -6.19
N ALA A 51 -10.91 16.00 -6.62
CA ALA A 51 -10.46 15.99 -8.00
C ALA A 51 -11.45 15.29 -8.96
N ARG A 52 -12.34 14.42 -8.47
CA ARG A 52 -13.39 13.77 -9.27
C ARG A 52 -14.43 14.74 -9.86
N GLN A 53 -14.55 15.94 -9.29
CA GLN A 53 -15.46 16.97 -9.79
C GLN A 53 -14.81 17.80 -10.92
N LEU A 54 -13.52 17.58 -11.19
CA LEU A 54 -12.77 18.28 -12.23
C LEU A 54 -12.91 17.55 -13.58
N PRO A 55 -12.75 18.26 -14.71
CA PRO A 55 -12.65 17.63 -16.03
C PRO A 55 -11.59 16.52 -16.06
N MET A 56 -11.81 15.49 -16.87
CA MET A 56 -10.92 14.30 -16.93
C MET A 56 -9.44 14.68 -17.10
N LEU A 57 -9.15 15.67 -17.94
CA LEU A 57 -7.79 16.16 -18.19
C LEU A 57 -7.12 16.72 -16.91
N THR A 58 -7.87 17.49 -16.14
CA THR A 58 -7.38 18.12 -14.90
C THR A 58 -7.20 17.07 -13.79
N LEU A 59 -8.08 16.07 -13.74
CA LEU A 59 -7.93 14.92 -12.84
C LEU A 59 -6.69 14.10 -13.17
N THR A 60 -6.43 13.83 -14.45
CA THR A 60 -5.23 13.07 -14.87
C THR A 60 -3.94 13.81 -14.54
N GLU A 61 -3.90 15.13 -14.74
CA GLU A 61 -2.75 15.96 -14.37
C GLU A 61 -2.54 16.01 -12.85
N PHE A 62 -3.62 16.08 -12.07
CA PHE A 62 -3.55 16.02 -10.61
C PHE A 62 -2.97 14.68 -10.12
N ILE A 63 -3.46 13.56 -10.66
CA ILE A 63 -2.96 12.21 -10.33
C ILE A 63 -1.48 12.08 -10.72
N ARG A 64 -1.11 12.54 -11.92
CA ARG A 64 0.29 12.52 -12.41
C ARG A 64 1.21 13.25 -11.45
N ASN A 65 0.89 14.50 -11.11
CA ASN A 65 1.68 15.33 -10.21
C ASN A 65 1.79 14.72 -8.80
N MET A 66 0.68 14.18 -8.26
CA MET A 66 0.67 13.50 -6.96
C MET A 66 1.62 12.30 -6.94
N LEU A 67 1.52 11.41 -7.94
CA LEU A 67 2.35 10.21 -8.01
C LEU A 67 3.82 10.55 -8.25
N GLN A 68 4.12 11.47 -9.16
CA GLN A 68 5.50 11.88 -9.45
C GLN A 68 6.18 12.46 -8.20
N ARG A 69 5.50 13.35 -7.48
CA ARG A 69 6.02 13.90 -6.22
C ARG A 69 6.26 12.82 -5.18
N TRP A 70 5.30 11.90 -5.01
CA TRP A 70 5.44 10.82 -4.04
C TRP A 70 6.66 9.92 -4.35
N PHE A 71 6.81 9.48 -5.60
CA PHE A 71 7.95 8.65 -5.98
C PHE A 71 9.28 9.40 -5.84
N HIS A 72 9.32 10.68 -6.22
CA HIS A 72 10.51 11.52 -6.06
C HIS A 72 10.93 11.65 -4.59
N ASP A 73 10.00 11.98 -3.69
CA ASP A 73 10.28 12.14 -2.26
C ASP A 73 10.79 10.84 -1.64
N ARG A 74 10.19 9.69 -2.01
CA ARG A 74 10.67 8.37 -1.56
C ARG A 74 12.06 8.05 -2.08
N TYR A 75 12.34 8.36 -3.35
CA TYR A 75 13.66 8.17 -3.92
C TYR A 75 14.72 8.97 -3.16
N ARG A 76 14.45 10.26 -2.87
CA ARG A 76 15.34 11.09 -2.05
C ARG A 76 15.52 10.54 -0.64
N ALA A 77 14.45 10.07 0.00
CA ALA A 77 14.52 9.49 1.33
C ALA A 77 15.38 8.22 1.39
N VAL A 78 15.36 7.40 0.33
CA VAL A 78 16.25 6.22 0.21
C VAL A 78 17.71 6.65 0.08
N GLN A 79 18.00 7.68 -0.72
CA GLN A 79 19.37 8.18 -0.90
C GLN A 79 19.98 8.73 0.40
N THR A 80 19.16 9.25 1.31
CA THR A 80 19.60 9.77 2.62
C THR A 80 19.55 8.73 3.74
N MET A 81 19.06 7.51 3.46
CA MET A 81 18.87 6.46 4.47
C MET A 81 20.23 5.87 4.90
N ARG A 82 20.53 5.96 6.21
CA ARG A 82 21.81 5.50 6.79
C ARG A 82 21.81 4.05 7.28
N HIS A 83 20.64 3.47 7.53
CA HIS A 83 20.51 2.12 8.09
C HIS A 83 20.54 1.06 6.99
N GLN A 84 21.33 0.01 7.20
CA GLN A 84 21.35 -1.14 6.31
C GLN A 84 20.04 -1.91 6.43
N LEU A 85 19.42 -2.19 5.28
CA LEU A 85 18.31 -3.12 5.18
C LEU A 85 18.79 -4.53 5.55
N THR A 86 17.90 -5.36 6.09
CA THR A 86 18.20 -6.80 6.21
C THR A 86 18.38 -7.41 4.82
N ASP A 87 19.23 -8.43 4.68
CA ASP A 87 19.56 -9.05 3.38
C ASP A 87 18.31 -9.48 2.61
N ALA A 88 17.32 -10.02 3.32
CA ALA A 88 16.03 -10.41 2.73
C ALA A 88 15.27 -9.21 2.13
N ALA A 89 15.25 -8.07 2.82
CA ALA A 89 14.62 -6.85 2.32
C ALA A 89 15.41 -6.23 1.15
N HIS A 90 16.73 -6.28 1.23
CA HIS A 90 17.63 -5.80 0.18
C HIS A 90 17.44 -6.59 -1.13
N LEU A 91 17.40 -7.93 -1.07
CA LEU A 91 17.18 -8.79 -2.24
C LEU A 91 15.83 -8.54 -2.92
N VAL A 92 14.77 -8.36 -2.13
CA VAL A 92 13.45 -8.02 -2.66
C VAL A 92 13.48 -6.66 -3.37
N LEU A 93 14.17 -5.68 -2.80
CA LEU A 93 14.32 -4.36 -3.41
C LEU A 93 15.11 -4.41 -4.72
N LEU A 94 16.25 -5.12 -4.78
CA LEU A 94 17.03 -5.27 -6.03
C LEU A 94 16.19 -5.88 -7.14
N LYS A 95 15.44 -6.95 -6.85
CA LYS A 95 14.54 -7.58 -7.82
C LYS A 95 13.42 -6.65 -8.29
N CYS A 96 12.92 -5.79 -7.40
CA CYS A 96 11.94 -4.76 -7.75
C CYS A 96 12.56 -3.63 -8.59
N MET A 97 13.80 -3.22 -8.30
CA MET A 97 14.51 -2.21 -9.07
C MET A 97 14.88 -2.69 -10.47
N GLU A 98 15.32 -3.93 -10.63
CA GLU A 98 15.58 -4.52 -11.96
C GLU A 98 14.30 -4.51 -12.83
N LYS A 99 13.14 -4.79 -12.22
CA LYS A 99 11.83 -4.72 -12.89
C LYS A 99 11.31 -3.32 -13.14
N CYS A 100 11.79 -2.31 -12.41
CA CYS A 100 11.30 -0.93 -12.52
C CYS A 100 12.34 0.01 -13.14
N GLY A 101 13.57 -0.45 -13.39
CA GLY A 101 14.72 0.37 -13.76
C GLY A 101 14.61 1.05 -15.13
N TYR A 102 13.66 0.65 -15.96
CA TYR A 102 13.33 1.33 -17.22
C TYR A 102 12.38 2.53 -17.03
N LEU A 103 11.83 2.74 -15.84
CA LEU A 103 10.93 3.86 -15.54
C LEU A 103 11.74 5.03 -14.96
N ASN A 104 12.17 5.93 -15.84
CA ASN A 104 12.84 7.15 -15.41
C ASN A 104 11.82 8.11 -14.77
N VAL A 105 11.97 8.44 -13.49
CA VAL A 105 11.07 9.36 -12.75
C VAL A 105 11.72 10.73 -12.68
N ASN A 106 11.30 11.64 -13.57
CA ASN A 106 11.76 13.02 -13.57
C ASN A 106 11.02 13.87 -12.53
N PRO A 107 11.66 14.90 -11.93
CA PRO A 107 10.98 15.88 -11.09
C PRO A 107 9.93 16.66 -11.89
N VAL A 108 8.85 17.07 -11.21
CA VAL A 108 7.83 17.96 -11.80
C VAL A 108 8.44 19.35 -11.91
N ASP A 109 8.72 19.80 -13.13
CA ASP A 109 9.15 21.17 -13.38
C ASP A 109 7.91 22.08 -13.37
N TRP A 110 7.84 22.98 -12.39
CA TRP A 110 6.71 23.90 -12.23
C TRP A 110 6.74 25.07 -13.23
N ASN A 111 7.74 25.12 -14.11
CA ASN A 111 7.96 26.19 -15.08
C ASN A 111 7.31 25.95 -16.47
N ILE A 112 6.42 24.98 -16.59
CA ILE A 112 5.58 24.80 -17.79
C ILE A 112 4.13 25.08 -17.42
N CYS A 113 3.84 26.36 -17.20
CA CYS A 113 2.54 27.00 -17.38
C CYS A 113 2.81 28.35 -18.06
#